data_AF-S0FNU5-F1
#
_entry.id   AF-S0FNU5-F1
#
_cell.length_a   1.000
_cell.length_b   1.000
_cell.length_c   1.000
_cell.angle_alpha   90.00
_cell.angle_beta   90.00
_cell.angle_gamma   90.00
#
_symmetry.space_group_name_H-M   'P 1'
#
loop_
_entity.id
_entity.type
_entity.pdbx_description
1 polymer ?
#
loop_
_entity_poly.entity_id
_entity_poly.type
_entity_poly.pdbx_seq_one_letter_code
_entity_poly.pdbx_strand_id
1 'polypeptide(L)'
;MWKLFNRKKNEPRLDIKVLIKNDISLLTLDERWNGLFKNIVKTEKITECEDKIKELLKEQSRVITESKEIAAKKKEYMDKIIKLTTEVFENNNQDAQTEMQESEKQIVGINNRLAEIEERLSGIPRELRQANLELLEQTVKIVYFSIRENQQRVAELDREIAETKEKLIKLVDERELRAQDDTDTYSYFHDLLGGDQLQKLDEVYFSSKE
;
A
#
# COMPACT_ATOMS: atom_id res chain seq x y z
N MET A 1 -19.31 24.32 -31.87
CA MET A 1 -18.80 23.10 -32.52
C MET A 1 -17.34 22.91 -32.14
N TRP A 2 -17.06 22.31 -30.98
CA TRP A 2 -15.69 21.94 -30.58
C TRP A 2 -15.73 20.48 -30.16
N LYS A 3 -15.21 19.60 -31.03
CA LYS A 3 -15.06 18.18 -30.73
C LYS A 3 -13.96 18.06 -29.70
N LEU A 4 -14.34 17.84 -28.44
CA LEU A 4 -13.44 17.36 -27.40
C LEU A 4 -12.86 16.02 -27.88
N PHE A 5 -11.61 16.08 -28.35
CA PHE A 5 -10.83 14.91 -28.68
C PHE A 5 -10.65 14.08 -27.41
N ASN A 6 -11.49 13.06 -27.27
CA ASN A 6 -11.31 11.99 -26.31
C ASN A 6 -10.12 11.14 -26.78
N ARG A 7 -8.90 11.67 -26.62
CA ARG A 7 -7.68 10.86 -26.71
C ARG A 7 -7.71 9.95 -25.49
N LYS A 8 -8.25 8.73 -25.65
CA LYS A 8 -7.91 7.61 -24.77
C LYS A 8 -6.39 7.56 -24.71
N LYS A 9 -5.79 8.07 -23.63
CA LYS A 9 -4.38 7.80 -23.33
C LYS A 9 -4.29 6.29 -23.26
N ASN A 10 -3.50 5.69 -24.14
CA ASN A 10 -3.13 4.28 -24.00
C ASN A 10 -2.50 4.16 -22.61
N GLU A 11 -3.23 3.55 -21.67
CA GLU A 11 -2.66 3.21 -20.38
C GLU A 11 -1.48 2.28 -20.67
N PRO A 12 -0.25 2.61 -20.22
CA PRO A 12 0.86 1.71 -20.35
C PRO A 12 0.51 0.45 -19.55
N ARG A 13 0.06 -0.59 -20.24
CA ARG A 13 -0.13 -1.91 -19.65
C ARG A 13 1.25 -2.44 -19.35
N LEU A 14 1.48 -2.80 -18.09
CA LEU A 14 2.70 -3.48 -17.72
C LEU A 14 2.82 -4.76 -18.55
N ASP A 15 4.00 -5.00 -19.12
CA ASP A 15 4.25 -6.27 -19.79
C ASP A 15 4.38 -7.36 -18.72
N ILE A 16 3.27 -8.06 -18.51
CA ILE A 16 3.15 -9.15 -17.54
C ILE A 16 4.22 -10.21 -17.79
N LYS A 17 4.66 -10.44 -19.04
CA LYS A 17 5.69 -11.44 -19.36
C LYS A 17 7.08 -11.03 -18.86
N VAL A 18 7.37 -9.74 -18.81
CA VAL A 18 8.63 -9.21 -18.26
C VAL A 18 8.59 -9.28 -16.74
N LEU A 19 7.45 -8.97 -16.13
CA LEU A 19 7.25 -8.98 -14.69
C LEU A 19 7.25 -10.38 -14.07
N ILE A 20 6.69 -11.38 -14.76
CA ILE A 20 6.71 -12.79 -14.33
C ILE A 20 8.14 -13.32 -14.16
N LYS A 21 9.12 -12.80 -14.91
CA LYS A 21 10.53 -13.22 -14.79
C LYS A 21 11.20 -12.76 -13.49
N ASN A 22 10.61 -11.80 -12.78
CA ASN A 22 11.22 -11.14 -11.63
C ASN A 22 10.82 -11.75 -10.27
N ASP A 23 10.15 -12.91 -10.26
CA ASP A 23 9.69 -13.61 -9.04
C ASP A 23 9.08 -12.67 -7.99
N ILE A 24 8.05 -11.94 -8.42
CA ILE A 24 7.44 -10.87 -7.61
C ILE A 24 6.81 -11.48 -6.37
N SER A 25 7.36 -11.14 -5.20
CA SER A 25 6.80 -11.49 -3.90
C SER A 25 5.37 -10.98 -3.75
N LEU A 26 4.58 -11.64 -2.88
CA LEU A 26 3.23 -11.18 -2.55
C LEU A 26 3.30 -9.76 -1.96
N LEU A 27 2.75 -8.79 -2.67
CA LEU A 27 2.87 -7.37 -2.34
C LEU A 27 2.22 -7.04 -0.99
N THR A 28 1.12 -7.73 -0.67
CA THR A 28 0.42 -7.58 0.62
C THR A 28 1.30 -7.94 1.83
N LEU A 29 2.37 -8.71 1.62
CA LEU A 29 3.34 -9.08 2.65
C LEU A 29 4.62 -8.23 2.63
N ASP A 30 4.80 -7.34 1.64
CA ASP A 30 5.97 -6.46 1.55
C ASP A 30 5.73 -5.16 2.35
N GLU A 31 6.55 -4.92 3.37
CA GLU A 31 6.46 -3.73 4.23
C GLU A 31 6.70 -2.42 3.47
N ARG A 32 7.60 -2.41 2.49
CA ARG A 32 7.90 -1.22 1.67
C ARG A 32 6.71 -0.89 0.78
N TRP A 33 6.08 -1.90 0.19
CA TRP A 33 4.86 -1.71 -0.59
C TRP A 33 3.73 -1.14 0.28
N ASN A 34 3.50 -1.70 1.47
CA ASN A 34 2.53 -1.18 2.42
C ASN A 34 2.83 0.27 2.82
N GLY A 35 4.12 0.61 2.98
CA GLY A 35 4.58 1.96 3.29
C GLY A 35 4.20 3.03 2.26
N LEU A 36 3.97 2.66 0.99
CA LEU A 36 3.55 3.60 -0.06
C LEU A 36 2.22 4.30 0.28
N PHE A 37 1.32 3.58 0.96
CA PHE A 37 -0.02 4.06 1.27
C PHE A 37 -0.11 4.91 2.56
N LYS A 38 1.03 5.27 3.16
CA LYS A 38 1.06 6.29 4.23
C LYS A 38 0.66 7.68 3.71
N ASN A 39 1.06 7.98 2.46
CA ASN A 39 0.84 9.27 1.82
C ASN A 39 -0.03 9.17 0.55
N ILE A 40 -0.38 7.95 0.13
CA ILE A 40 -1.17 7.68 -1.08
C ILE A 40 -2.47 7.00 -0.66
N VAL A 41 -3.60 7.57 -1.06
CA VAL A 41 -4.92 6.97 -0.79
C VAL A 41 -5.11 5.73 -1.66
N LYS A 42 -5.44 4.58 -1.05
CA LYS A 42 -5.76 3.36 -1.80
C LYS A 42 -7.02 3.56 -2.63
N THR A 43 -7.01 3.05 -3.86
CA THR A 43 -8.23 2.93 -4.67
C THR A 43 -9.03 1.71 -4.21
N GLU A 44 -10.35 1.73 -4.45
CA GLU A 44 -11.22 0.58 -4.22
C GLU A 44 -10.67 -0.69 -4.90
N LYS A 45 -10.15 -0.53 -6.12
CA LYS A 45 -9.57 -1.64 -6.88
C LYS A 45 -8.33 -2.26 -6.22
N ILE A 46 -7.50 -1.45 -5.55
CA ILE A 46 -6.36 -1.96 -4.76
C ILE A 46 -6.90 -2.78 -3.59
N THR A 47 -7.86 -2.24 -2.84
CA THR A 47 -8.47 -2.95 -1.70
C THR A 47 -9.12 -4.28 -2.11
N GLU A 48 -9.87 -4.30 -3.22
CA GLU A 48 -10.44 -5.54 -3.77
C GLU A 48 -9.37 -6.60 -4.07
N CYS A 49 -8.22 -6.17 -4.62
CA CYS A 49 -7.12 -7.08 -4.94
C CYS A 49 -6.45 -7.60 -3.66
N GLU A 50 -6.27 -6.76 -2.64
CA GLU A 50 -5.77 -7.16 -1.32
C GLU A 50 -6.70 -8.20 -0.67
N ASP A 51 -8.00 -7.94 -0.67
CA ASP A 51 -9.00 -8.85 -0.11
C ASP A 51 -9.04 -10.18 -0.86
N LYS A 52 -8.95 -10.16 -2.19
CA LYS A 52 -8.86 -11.38 -3.00
C LYS A 52 -7.63 -12.22 -2.64
N ILE A 53 -6.46 -11.59 -2.49
CA ILE A 53 -5.23 -12.29 -2.07
C ILE A 53 -5.41 -12.88 -0.67
N LYS A 54 -5.98 -12.11 0.26
CA LYS A 54 -6.25 -12.54 1.64
C LYS A 54 -7.18 -13.75 1.69
N GLU A 55 -8.28 -13.74 0.93
CA GLU A 55 -9.22 -14.87 0.88
C GLU A 55 -8.59 -16.11 0.25
N LEU A 56 -7.76 -15.96 -0.79
CA LEU A 56 -7.01 -17.08 -1.38
C LEU A 56 -6.02 -17.70 -0.38
N LEU A 57 -5.32 -16.89 0.43
CA LEU A 57 -4.41 -17.38 1.47
C LEU A 57 -5.15 -18.11 2.60
N LYS A 58 -6.31 -17.59 3.01
CA LYS A 58 -7.20 -18.27 3.97
C LYS A 58 -7.70 -19.59 3.42
N GLU A 59 -8.15 -19.60 2.17
CA GLU A 59 -8.60 -20.81 1.50
C GLU A 59 -7.49 -21.86 1.42
N GLN A 60 -6.28 -21.45 1.01
CA GLN A 60 -5.12 -22.34 0.98
C GLN A 60 -4.87 -22.99 2.34
N SER A 61 -4.90 -22.18 3.40
CA SER A 61 -4.70 -22.66 4.77
C SER A 61 -5.80 -23.65 5.17
N ARG A 62 -7.06 -23.34 4.86
CA ARG A 62 -8.21 -24.22 5.14
C ARG A 62 -8.10 -25.56 4.42
N VAL A 63 -7.78 -25.54 3.13
CA VAL A 63 -7.67 -26.73 2.28
C VAL A 63 -6.48 -27.61 2.71
N ILE A 64 -5.36 -27.00 3.12
CA ILE A 64 -4.21 -27.75 3.68
C ILE A 64 -4.61 -28.45 4.99
N THR A 65 -5.33 -27.77 5.88
CA THR A 65 -5.79 -28.38 7.13
C THR A 65 -6.77 -29.52 6.86
N GLU A 66 -7.75 -29.29 5.98
CA GLU A 66 -8.69 -30.33 5.55
C GLU A 66 -7.97 -31.55 4.97
N SER A 67 -6.97 -31.34 4.10
CA SER A 67 -6.15 -32.41 3.52
C SER A 67 -5.53 -33.31 4.59
N LYS A 68 -4.93 -32.70 5.63
CA LYS A 68 -4.30 -33.44 6.74
C LYS A 68 -5.33 -34.22 7.56
N GLU A 69 -6.46 -33.61 7.86
CA GLU A 69 -7.53 -34.24 8.65
C GLU A 69 -8.13 -35.45 7.93
N ILE A 70 -8.46 -35.32 6.65
CA ILE A 70 -9.06 -36.44 5.90
C ILE A 70 -8.03 -37.53 5.59
N ALA A 71 -6.75 -37.19 5.38
CA ALA A 71 -5.69 -38.17 5.25
C ALA A 71 -5.49 -38.99 6.53
N ALA A 72 -5.60 -38.36 7.71
CA ALA A 72 -5.58 -39.07 8.99
C ALA A 72 -6.76 -40.03 9.13
N LYS A 73 -7.99 -39.57 8.83
CA LYS A 73 -9.19 -40.42 8.82
C LYS A 73 -9.06 -41.60 7.86
N LYS A 74 -8.49 -41.40 6.67
CA LYS A 74 -8.23 -42.49 5.71
C LYS A 74 -7.35 -43.56 6.34
N LYS A 75 -6.31 -43.16 7.09
CA LYS A 75 -5.44 -44.10 7.81
C LYS A 75 -6.21 -44.87 8.87
N GLU A 76 -7.08 -44.22 9.64
CA GLU A 76 -7.93 -44.90 10.63
C GLU A 76 -8.83 -45.96 9.99
N TYR A 77 -9.47 -45.67 8.86
CA TYR A 77 -10.26 -46.65 8.12
C TYR A 77 -9.42 -47.79 7.55
N MET A 78 -8.21 -47.52 7.04
CA MET A 78 -7.30 -48.56 6.56
C MET A 78 -6.87 -49.49 7.71
N ASP A 79 -6.47 -48.93 8.85
CA ASP A 79 -6.08 -49.70 10.04
C ASP A 79 -7.26 -50.53 10.57
N LYS A 80 -8.49 -50.02 10.47
CA LYS A 80 -9.71 -50.75 10.82
C LYS A 80 -9.96 -51.94 9.90
N ILE A 81 -9.82 -51.78 8.59
CA ILE A 81 -9.94 -52.88 7.61
C ILE A 81 -8.93 -53.99 7.92
N ILE A 82 -7.68 -53.64 8.21
CA ILE A 82 -6.64 -54.61 8.57
C ILE A 82 -7.05 -55.42 9.81
N LYS A 83 -7.60 -54.77 10.84
CA LYS A 83 -8.06 -55.45 12.07
C LYS A 83 -9.27 -56.37 11.82
N LEU A 84 -10.18 -55.98 10.94
CA LEU A 84 -11.38 -56.76 10.61
C LEU A 84 -11.09 -57.96 9.70
N THR A 85 -9.93 -57.99 9.03
CA THR A 85 -9.59 -59.02 8.02
C THR A 85 -9.72 -60.44 8.57
N THR A 86 -9.16 -60.72 9.75
CA THR A 86 -9.27 -62.06 10.38
C THR A 86 -10.73 -62.43 10.69
N GLU A 87 -11.50 -61.50 11.27
CA GLU A 87 -12.91 -61.73 11.60
C GLU A 87 -13.77 -62.02 10.37
N VAL A 88 -13.48 -61.35 9.24
CA VAL A 88 -14.22 -61.51 8.00
C VAL A 88 -13.86 -62.83 7.29
N PHE A 89 -12.57 -63.13 7.12
CA PHE A 89 -12.13 -64.24 6.27
C PHE A 89 -11.95 -65.57 7.01
N GLU A 90 -11.62 -65.56 8.31
CA GLU A 90 -11.41 -66.78 9.08
C GLU A 90 -12.64 -67.13 9.93
N ASN A 91 -13.26 -66.13 10.57
CA ASN A 91 -14.39 -66.34 11.47
C ASN A 91 -15.77 -66.19 10.80
N ASN A 92 -15.81 -65.77 9.53
CA ASN A 92 -17.02 -65.57 8.73
C ASN A 92 -18.07 -64.67 9.41
N ASN A 93 -17.60 -63.64 10.13
CA ASN A 93 -18.42 -62.72 10.92
C ASN A 93 -19.10 -61.67 10.00
N GLN A 94 -20.44 -61.73 9.92
CA GLN A 94 -21.23 -60.84 9.05
C GLN A 94 -21.21 -59.37 9.48
N ASP A 95 -21.13 -59.09 10.78
CA ASP A 95 -21.06 -57.71 11.29
C ASP A 95 -19.72 -57.08 10.91
N ALA A 96 -18.62 -57.84 11.08
CA ALA A 96 -17.29 -57.43 10.65
C ALA A 96 -17.21 -57.19 9.13
N GLN A 97 -17.91 -58.00 8.34
CA GLN A 97 -17.98 -57.84 6.89
C GLN A 97 -18.68 -56.53 6.49
N THR A 98 -19.81 -56.22 7.14
CA THR A 98 -20.55 -54.98 6.92
C THR A 98 -19.71 -53.75 7.29
N GLU A 99 -19.02 -53.82 8.42
CA GLU A 99 -18.17 -52.73 8.92
C GLU A 99 -16.92 -52.49 8.04
N MET A 100 -16.35 -53.57 7.49
CA MET A 100 -15.27 -53.52 6.51
C MET A 100 -15.72 -52.83 5.22
N GLN A 101 -16.87 -53.22 4.67
CA GLN A 101 -17.44 -52.61 3.45
C GLN A 101 -17.73 -51.12 3.61
N GLU A 102 -18.29 -50.71 4.75
CA GLU A 102 -18.51 -49.28 5.02
C GLU A 102 -17.18 -48.52 5.10
N SER A 103 -16.15 -49.11 5.74
CA SER A 103 -14.81 -48.51 5.81
C SER A 103 -14.17 -48.35 4.41
N GLU A 104 -14.33 -49.33 3.53
CA GLU A 104 -13.89 -49.24 2.13
C GLU A 104 -14.61 -48.11 1.38
N LYS A 105 -15.93 -48.00 1.54
CA LYS A 105 -16.74 -46.92 0.95
C LYS A 105 -16.29 -45.55 1.44
N GLN A 106 -16.01 -45.40 2.74
CA GLN A 106 -15.47 -44.15 3.30
C GLN A 106 -14.10 -43.82 2.70
N ILE A 107 -13.21 -44.80 2.53
CA ILE A 107 -11.90 -44.59 1.88
C ILE A 107 -12.07 -44.11 0.44
N VAL A 108 -12.99 -44.69 -0.34
CA VAL A 108 -13.28 -44.22 -1.71
C VAL A 108 -13.73 -42.76 -1.72
N GLY A 109 -14.64 -42.39 -0.81
CA GLY A 109 -15.08 -41.00 -0.65
C GLY A 109 -13.93 -40.05 -0.29
N ILE A 110 -13.06 -40.47 0.63
CA ILE A 110 -11.89 -39.66 1.02
C ILE A 110 -10.90 -39.51 -0.14
N ASN A 111 -10.67 -40.57 -0.93
CA ASN A 111 -9.78 -40.48 -2.10
C ASN A 111 -10.27 -39.46 -3.12
N ASN A 112 -11.58 -39.46 -3.41
CA ASN A 112 -12.19 -38.48 -4.31
C ASN A 112 -12.01 -37.05 -3.76
N ARG A 113 -12.26 -36.86 -2.46
CA ARG A 113 -12.09 -35.54 -1.82
C ARG A 113 -10.62 -35.07 -1.80
N LEU A 114 -9.67 -35.98 -1.57
CA LEU A 114 -8.24 -35.68 -1.63
C LEU A 114 -7.82 -35.23 -3.04
N ALA A 115 -8.37 -35.82 -4.10
CA ALA A 115 -8.10 -35.40 -5.47
C ALA A 115 -8.61 -33.99 -5.76
N GLU A 116 -9.84 -33.66 -5.32
CA GLU A 116 -10.39 -32.29 -5.43
C GLU A 116 -9.53 -31.26 -4.67
N ILE A 117 -9.06 -31.64 -3.48
CA ILE A 117 -8.15 -30.82 -2.66
C ILE A 117 -6.82 -30.60 -3.38
N GLU A 118 -6.23 -31.63 -3.97
CA GLU A 118 -4.97 -31.54 -4.70
C GLU A 118 -5.10 -30.61 -5.92
N GLU A 119 -6.18 -30.74 -6.69
CA GLU A 119 -6.49 -29.85 -7.80
C GLU A 119 -6.61 -28.40 -7.32
N ARG A 120 -7.35 -28.16 -6.22
CA ARG A 120 -7.50 -26.81 -5.67
C ARG A 120 -6.18 -26.22 -5.19
N LEU A 121 -5.36 -27.00 -4.47
CA LEU A 121 -4.04 -26.57 -4.00
C LEU A 121 -3.07 -26.27 -5.15
N SER A 122 -3.20 -26.96 -6.28
CA SER A 122 -2.46 -26.66 -7.50
C SER A 122 -2.94 -25.38 -8.19
N GLY A 123 -4.24 -25.08 -8.11
CA GLY A 123 -4.87 -23.89 -8.70
C GLY A 123 -4.58 -22.58 -7.95
N ILE A 124 -4.65 -22.59 -6.62
CA ILE A 124 -4.52 -21.38 -5.78
C ILE A 124 -3.24 -20.56 -6.07
N PRO A 125 -2.04 -21.15 -6.21
CA PRO A 125 -0.82 -20.40 -6.54
C PRO A 125 -0.94 -19.58 -7.83
N ARG A 126 -1.65 -20.09 -8.84
CA ARG A 126 -1.88 -19.37 -10.10
C ARG A 126 -2.82 -18.18 -9.89
N GLU A 127 -3.88 -18.37 -9.12
CA GLU A 127 -4.83 -17.31 -8.77
C GLU A 127 -4.18 -16.21 -7.93
N LEU A 128 -3.35 -16.59 -6.94
CA LEU A 128 -2.56 -15.66 -6.13
C LEU A 128 -1.63 -14.83 -7.01
N ARG A 129 -0.89 -15.46 -7.93
CA ARG A 129 -0.02 -14.74 -8.87
C ARG A 129 -0.82 -13.75 -9.72
N GLN A 130 -1.98 -14.16 -10.22
CA GLN A 130 -2.81 -13.28 -11.05
C GLN A 130 -3.34 -12.07 -10.25
N ALA A 131 -3.83 -12.30 -9.03
CA ALA A 131 -4.30 -11.22 -8.16
C ALA A 131 -3.16 -10.29 -7.74
N ASN A 132 -1.96 -10.82 -7.47
CA ASN A 132 -0.78 -10.02 -7.12
C ASN A 132 -0.30 -9.15 -8.30
N LEU A 133 -0.37 -9.66 -9.53
CA LEU A 133 -0.06 -8.88 -10.74
C LEU A 133 -1.08 -7.78 -10.99
N GLU A 134 -2.37 -8.06 -10.78
CA GLU A 134 -3.43 -7.04 -10.86
C GLU A 134 -3.21 -5.94 -9.82
N LEU A 135 -2.89 -6.32 -8.57
CA LEU A 135 -2.53 -5.40 -7.50
C LEU A 135 -1.32 -4.52 -7.88
N LEU A 136 -0.29 -5.13 -8.47
CA LEU A 136 0.88 -4.40 -8.95
C LEU A 136 0.52 -3.37 -10.01
N GLU A 137 -0.30 -3.74 -11.00
CA GLU A 137 -0.73 -2.82 -12.06
C GLU A 137 -1.46 -1.61 -11.50
N GLN A 138 -2.39 -1.82 -10.57
CA GLN A 138 -3.13 -0.72 -9.92
C GLN A 138 -2.21 0.14 -9.06
N THR A 139 -1.28 -0.49 -8.33
CA THR A 139 -0.27 0.21 -7.52
C THR A 139 0.59 1.13 -8.39
N VAL A 140 1.11 0.62 -9.51
CA VAL A 140 1.96 1.41 -10.42
C VAL A 140 1.20 2.62 -10.94
N LYS A 141 -0.07 2.46 -11.34
CA LYS A 141 -0.88 3.57 -11.85
C LYS A 141 -0.98 4.71 -10.84
N ILE A 142 -1.31 4.42 -9.59
CA ILE A 142 -1.50 5.47 -8.59
C ILE A 142 -0.17 6.06 -8.11
N VAL A 143 0.87 5.25 -7.95
CA VAL A 143 2.19 5.74 -7.51
C VAL A 143 2.78 6.70 -8.53
N TYR A 144 2.73 6.37 -9.83
CA TYR A 144 3.23 7.28 -10.87
C TYR A 144 2.39 8.56 -11.00
N PHE A 145 1.08 8.47 -10.75
CA PHE A 145 0.24 9.68 -10.69
C PHE A 145 0.68 10.58 -9.53
N SER A 146 0.86 10.03 -8.33
CA SER A 146 1.32 10.78 -7.15
C SER A 146 2.72 11.36 -7.33
N ILE A 147 3.67 10.61 -7.92
CA ILE A 147 5.02 11.12 -8.24
C ILE A 147 4.92 12.35 -9.14
N ARG A 148 4.09 12.28 -10.18
CA ARG A 148 3.93 13.38 -11.13
C ARG A 148 3.32 14.61 -10.48
N GLU A 149 2.29 14.43 -9.66
CA GLU A 149 1.64 15.51 -8.91
C GLU A 149 2.64 16.18 -7.95
N ASN A 150 3.40 15.38 -7.21
CA ASN A 150 4.45 15.89 -6.30
C ASN A 150 5.52 16.69 -7.06
N GLN A 151 5.99 16.19 -8.21
CA GLN A 151 6.96 16.91 -9.04
C GLN A 151 6.43 18.26 -9.52
N GLN A 152 5.15 18.33 -9.90
CA GLN A 152 4.52 19.59 -10.27
C GLN A 152 4.43 20.55 -9.09
N ARG A 153 4.00 20.05 -7.92
CA ARG A 153 3.89 20.90 -6.73
C ARG A 153 5.25 21.40 -6.24
N VAL A 154 6.29 20.57 -6.30
CA VAL A 154 7.67 21.00 -5.99
C VAL A 154 8.11 22.13 -6.92
N ALA A 155 7.87 22.02 -8.22
CA ALA A 155 8.23 23.08 -9.18
C ALA A 155 7.44 24.38 -8.96
N GLU A 156 6.18 24.29 -8.54
CA GLU A 156 5.39 25.46 -8.12
C GLU A 156 5.95 26.11 -6.86
N LEU A 157 6.23 25.31 -5.83
CA LEU A 157 6.83 25.78 -4.58
C LEU A 157 8.19 26.46 -4.83
N ASP A 158 9.03 25.91 -5.70
CA ASP A 158 10.32 26.51 -6.04
C ASP A 158 10.15 27.92 -6.65
N ARG A 159 9.12 28.12 -7.48
CA ARG A 159 8.79 29.44 -8.03
C ARG A 159 8.26 30.39 -6.96
N GLU A 160 7.31 29.94 -6.14
CA GLU A 160 6.75 30.72 -5.03
C GLU A 160 7.87 31.17 -4.05
N ILE A 161 8.82 30.29 -3.76
CA ILE A 161 10.00 30.56 -2.92
C ILE A 161 10.90 31.61 -3.57
N ALA A 162 11.18 31.51 -4.88
CA ALA A 162 12.03 32.47 -5.59
C ALA A 162 11.42 33.88 -5.60
N GLU A 163 10.13 33.99 -5.94
CA GLU A 163 9.40 35.27 -5.95
C GLU A 163 9.36 35.90 -4.55
N THR A 164 9.13 35.08 -3.52
CA THR A 164 9.11 35.55 -2.13
C THR A 164 10.49 36.05 -1.68
N LYS A 165 11.58 35.38 -2.08
CA LYS A 165 12.94 35.84 -1.80
C LYS A 165 13.24 37.19 -2.44
N GLU A 166 12.85 37.40 -3.69
CA GLU A 166 13.03 38.69 -4.36
C GLU A 166 12.26 39.81 -3.65
N LYS A 167 11.01 39.52 -3.26
CA LYS A 167 10.20 40.47 -2.47
C LYS A 167 10.85 40.80 -1.13
N LEU A 168 11.38 39.79 -0.44
CA LEU A 168 12.08 39.98 0.84
C LEU A 168 13.30 40.89 0.68
N ILE A 169 14.11 40.69 -0.37
CA ILE A 169 15.27 41.54 -0.66
C ILE A 169 14.83 43.00 -0.79
N LYS A 170 13.80 43.28 -1.61
CA LYS A 170 13.29 44.65 -1.81
C LYS A 170 12.82 45.30 -0.50
N LEU A 171 12.13 44.54 0.36
CA LEU A 171 11.66 45.04 1.66
C LEU A 171 12.81 45.31 2.64
N VAL A 172 13.85 44.48 2.61
CA VAL A 172 15.07 44.66 3.41
C VAL A 172 15.81 45.90 2.96
N ASP A 173 16.01 46.07 1.65
CA ASP A 173 16.69 47.23 1.05
C ASP A 173 15.92 48.53 1.37
N GLU A 174 14.59 48.54 1.23
CA GLU A 174 13.76 49.70 1.57
C GLU A 174 13.88 50.07 3.05
N ARG A 175 13.82 49.08 3.95
CA ARG A 175 13.98 49.30 5.39
C ARG A 175 15.35 49.89 5.72
N GLU A 176 16.41 49.36 5.11
CA GLU A 176 17.79 49.83 5.37
C GLU A 176 18.01 51.25 4.88
N LEU A 177 17.51 51.60 3.69
CA LEU A 177 17.56 52.96 3.17
C LEU A 177 16.87 53.95 4.11
N ARG A 178 15.66 53.62 4.59
CA ARG A 178 14.91 54.49 5.52
C ARG A 178 15.64 54.65 6.85
N ALA A 179 16.17 53.57 7.41
CA ALA A 179 16.92 53.63 8.66
C ALA A 179 18.20 54.48 8.54
N GLN A 180 18.87 54.42 7.38
CA GLN A 180 20.03 55.26 7.10
C GLN A 180 19.63 56.73 6.93
N ASP A 181 18.59 57.03 6.15
CA ASP A 181 18.04 58.39 6.00
C ASP A 181 17.69 59.00 7.36
N ASP A 182 17.05 58.22 8.25
CA ASP A 182 16.69 58.65 9.60
C ASP A 182 17.94 58.90 10.45
N THR A 183 18.95 58.03 10.36
CA THR A 183 20.23 58.19 11.09
C THR A 183 20.98 59.45 10.66
N ASP A 184 21.09 59.68 9.36
CA ASP A 184 21.79 60.84 8.79
C ASP A 184 21.04 62.14 9.16
N THR A 185 19.71 62.12 9.08
CA THR A 185 18.85 63.24 9.49
C THR A 185 19.02 63.55 10.97
N TYR A 186 18.99 62.52 11.83
CA TYR A 186 19.14 62.68 13.27
C TYR A 186 20.54 63.19 13.65
N SER A 187 21.59 62.71 12.98
CA SER A 187 22.95 63.23 13.14
C SER A 187 23.04 64.71 12.79
N TYR A 188 22.45 65.12 11.66
CA TYR A 188 22.43 66.54 11.25
C TYR A 188 21.69 67.42 12.27
N PHE A 189 20.53 66.99 12.76
CA PHE A 189 19.78 67.72 13.78
C PHE A 189 20.53 67.78 15.11
N HIS A 190 21.22 66.71 15.48
CA HIS A 190 22.08 66.69 16.66
C HIS A 190 23.20 67.74 16.55
N ASP A 191 23.89 67.80 15.41
CA ASP A 191 24.97 68.79 15.18
C ASP A 191 24.44 70.23 15.14
N LEU A 192 23.23 70.45 14.63
CA LEU A 192 22.63 71.77 14.50
C LEU A 192 22.04 72.31 15.81
N LEU A 193 21.34 71.47 16.57
CA LEU A 193 20.55 71.88 17.74
C LEU A 193 21.20 71.52 19.08
N GLY A 194 22.15 70.58 19.06
CA GLY A 194 22.73 69.98 20.26
C GLY A 194 21.83 68.89 20.88
N GLY A 195 22.46 67.90 21.51
CA GLY A 195 21.78 66.72 22.06
C GLY A 195 20.64 67.02 23.04
N ASP A 196 20.80 68.04 23.91
CA ASP A 196 19.80 68.39 24.92
C ASP A 196 18.48 68.92 24.32
N GLN A 197 18.53 69.61 23.17
CA GLN A 197 17.33 70.12 22.51
C GLN A 197 16.67 69.03 21.65
N LEU A 198 17.47 68.16 21.04
CA LEU A 198 16.97 67.01 20.30
C LEU A 198 16.22 66.04 21.22
N GLN A 199 16.76 65.78 22.42
CA GLN A 199 16.12 64.93 23.43
C GLN A 199 14.74 65.46 23.84
N LYS A 200 14.58 66.78 24.03
CA LYS A 200 13.27 67.38 24.34
C LYS A 200 12.27 67.23 23.20
N LEU A 201 12.73 67.32 21.95
CA LEU A 201 11.86 67.10 20.79
C LEU A 201 11.45 65.64 20.71
N ASP A 202 12.37 64.71 20.95
CA ASP A 202 12.04 63.28 20.96
C ASP A 202 11.00 62.94 22.04
N GLU A 203 11.13 63.55 23.22
CA GLU A 203 10.15 63.41 24.30
C GLU A 203 8.74 63.92 23.91
N VAL A 204 8.63 64.86 22.97
CA VAL A 204 7.34 65.36 22.49
C VAL A 204 6.77 64.49 21.38
N TYR A 205 7.60 64.07 20.43
CA TYR A 205 7.14 63.43 19.18
C TYR A 205 7.14 61.90 19.21
N PHE A 206 7.96 61.26 20.07
CA PHE A 206 8.11 59.80 20.11
C PHE A 206 7.60 59.16 21.41
N SER A 207 7.37 59.91 22.50
CA SER A 207 6.87 59.36 23.79
C SER A 207 5.38 58.98 23.83
N SER A 208 4.64 59.16 22.73
CA SER A 208 3.18 58.96 22.69
C SER A 208 2.73 57.79 21.83
N LYS A 209 3.55 56.74 21.74
CA LYS A 209 3.16 55.44 21.18
C LYS A 209 3.61 54.27 22.07
N GLU A 210 2.87 54.05 23.15
CA GLU A 210 2.57 52.69 23.65
C GLU A 210 1.20 52.27 23.11
#